data_AF-L0DW33-F1
#
_entry.id   AF-L0DW33-F1
#
_cell.length_a   1.000
_cell.length_b   1.000
_cell.length_c   1.000
_cell.angle_alpha   90.00
_cell.angle_beta   90.00
_cell.angle_gamma   90.00
#
_symmetry.space_group_name_H-M   'P 1'
#
loop_
_entity.id
_entity.type
_entity.pdbx_description
1 polymer ?
#
loop_
_entity_poly.entity_id
_entity_poly.type
_entity_poly.pdbx_seq_one_letter_code
_entity_poly.pdbx_strand_id
1 'polypeptide(L)' 'MSNKQALIKEMLEMQKRFMEYEHQNGVDPVDYYIAPEGHPLHGYHKRYRDIAMQLVDIAHEDKGSHR' A
#
# COMPACT_ATOMS: atom_id res chain seq x y z
N MET A 1 4.94 -19.52 -3.55
CA MET A 1 4.29 -18.23 -3.89
C MET A 1 5.38 -17.30 -4.38
N SER A 2 5.30 -16.78 -5.62
CA SER A 2 6.28 -15.78 -6.08
C SER A 2 6.16 -14.51 -5.22
N ASN A 3 7.29 -13.89 -4.85
CA ASN A 3 7.34 -12.66 -4.06
C ASN A 3 6.35 -11.60 -4.57
N LYS A 4 6.25 -11.48 -5.91
CA LYS A 4 5.30 -10.59 -6.60
C LYS A 4 3.83 -10.83 -6.22
N GLN A 5 3.39 -12.08 -6.18
CA GLN A 5 1.99 -12.41 -5.85
C GLN A 5 1.68 -12.12 -4.38
N ALA A 6 2.65 -12.31 -3.48
CA ALA A 6 2.49 -11.98 -2.07
C ALA A 6 2.33 -10.45 -1.89
N LEU A 7 3.16 -9.65 -2.56
CA LEU A 7 3.08 -8.19 -2.52
C LEU A 7 1.76 -7.67 -3.12
N ILE A 8 1.30 -8.22 -4.25
CA ILE A 8 -0.01 -7.86 -4.83
C ILE A 8 -1.14 -8.19 -3.84
N LYS A 9 -1.10 -9.37 -3.21
CA LYS A 9 -2.11 -9.77 -2.23
C LYS A 9 -2.13 -8.81 -1.04
N GLU A 10 -0.96 -8.43 -0.52
CA GLU A 10 -0.85 -7.45 0.57
C GLU A 10 -1.46 -6.09 0.18
N MET A 11 -1.15 -5.58 -1.02
CA MET A 11 -1.74 -4.31 -1.48
C MET A 11 -3.25 -4.38 -1.60
N LEU A 12 -3.81 -5.49 -2.10
CA LEU A 12 -5.27 -5.68 -2.20
C LEU A 12 -5.93 -5.72 -0.81
N GLU A 13 -5.29 -6.38 0.15
CA GLU A 13 -5.78 -6.40 1.54
C GLU A 13 -5.73 -5.00 2.18
N MET A 14 -4.64 -4.26 1.95
CA MET A 14 -4.52 -2.86 2.40
C MET A 14 -5.58 -1.96 1.77
N GLN A 15 -5.82 -2.06 0.45
CA GLN A 15 -6.87 -1.29 -0.23
C GLN A 15 -8.26 -1.60 0.33
N LYS A 16 -8.57 -2.87 0.59
CA LYS A 16 -9.85 -3.27 1.19
C LYS A 16 -10.05 -2.65 2.56
N ARG A 17 -9.05 -2.74 3.44
CA ARG A 17 -9.11 -2.12 4.77
C ARG A 17 -9.26 -0.60 4.70
N PHE A 18 -8.58 0.04 3.75
CA PHE A 18 -8.72 1.48 3.52
C PHE A 18 -10.14 1.86 3.09
N MET A 19 -10.71 1.16 2.08
CA MET A 19 -12.08 1.41 1.62
C MET A 19 -13.11 1.16 2.72
N GLU A 20 -12.93 0.12 3.54
CA GLU A 20 -13.80 -0.14 4.69
C GLU A 20 -13.73 1.01 5.71
N TYR A 21 -12.54 1.51 6.02
CA TYR A 21 -12.36 2.66 6.90
C TYR A 21 -12.97 3.94 6.31
N GLU A 22 -12.71 4.22 5.04
CA GLU A 22 -13.22 5.40 4.32
C GLU A 22 -14.75 5.41 4.27
N HIS A 23 -15.38 4.28 3.94
CA HIS A 23 -16.84 4.18 3.90
C HIS A 23 -17.48 4.40 5.28
N GLN A 24 -16.80 4.04 6.36
CA GLN A 24 -17.32 4.16 7.73
C GLN A 24 -17.07 5.53 8.35
N ASN A 25 -15.91 6.13 8.10
CA ASN A 25 -15.42 7.29 8.86
C ASN A 25 -15.18 8.53 7.97
N GLY A 26 -15.17 8.37 6.64
CA GLY A 26 -14.51 9.30 5.74
C GLY A 26 -12.98 9.24 5.88
N VAL A 27 -12.27 10.08 5.14
CA VAL A 27 -10.81 10.19 5.22
C VAL A 27 -10.42 11.67 5.29
N ASP A 28 -9.78 12.05 6.39
CA ASP A 28 -9.07 13.33 6.47
C ASP A 28 -7.65 13.16 5.88
N PRO A 29 -7.19 14.08 5.02
CA PRO A 29 -5.80 14.08 4.53
C PRO A 29 -4.75 14.02 5.65
N VAL A 30 -5.01 14.66 6.80
CA VAL A 30 -4.13 14.63 7.98
C VAL A 30 -3.98 13.20 8.49
N ASP A 31 -5.07 12.44 8.60
CA ASP A 31 -5.03 11.05 9.04
C ASP A 31 -4.36 10.14 8.02
N TYR A 32 -4.51 10.44 6.73
CA TYR A 32 -3.85 9.67 5.67
C TYR A 32 -2.31 9.81 5.70
N TYR A 33 -1.81 11.03 5.94
CA TYR A 33 -0.38 11.35 5.85
C TYR A 33 0.36 11.31 7.19
N ILE A 34 -0.26 11.77 8.27
CA ILE A 34 0.42 12.00 9.56
C ILE A 34 -0.36 11.46 10.76
N ALA A 35 -1.24 10.48 10.55
CA ALA A 35 -1.92 9.76 11.62
C ALA A 35 -0.96 9.34 12.75
N PRO A 36 -1.35 9.46 14.03
CA PRO A 36 -0.56 9.00 15.16
C PRO A 36 -0.54 7.47 15.26
N GLU A 37 0.41 6.93 16.03
CA GLU A 37 0.48 5.50 16.32
C GLU A 37 -0.84 5.01 16.96
N GLY A 38 -1.34 3.86 16.49
CA GLY A 38 -2.65 3.32 16.89
C GLY A 38 -3.83 3.75 16.02
N HIS A 39 -3.67 4.77 15.17
CA HIS A 39 -4.68 5.13 14.18
C HIS A 39 -4.72 4.12 13.02
N PRO A 40 -5.90 3.74 12.47
CA PRO A 40 -6.00 2.76 11.37
C PRO A 40 -5.19 3.11 10.10
N LEU A 41 -5.02 4.40 9.82
CA LEU A 41 -4.24 4.90 8.68
C LEU A 41 -2.76 5.19 9.01
N HIS A 42 -2.31 4.92 10.24
CA HIS A 42 -0.93 5.16 10.63
C HIS A 42 0.06 4.43 9.70
N GLY A 43 0.90 5.21 9.02
CA GLY A 43 1.90 4.68 8.10
C GLY A 43 1.34 4.03 6.82
N TYR A 44 0.01 4.04 6.60
CA TYR A 44 -0.64 3.40 5.47
C TYR A 44 -0.05 3.85 4.13
N HIS A 45 0.02 5.17 3.89
CA HIS A 45 0.50 5.71 2.61
C HIS A 45 1.96 5.34 2.32
N LYS A 46 2.81 5.29 3.35
CA LYS A 46 4.23 4.90 3.22
C LYS A 46 4.34 3.43 2.85
N ARG A 47 3.69 2.56 3.63
CA ARG A 47 3.72 1.11 3.39
C ARG A 47 3.19 0.76 2.01
N TYR A 48 2.06 1.35 1.62
CA TYR A 48 1.45 1.12 0.32
C TYR A 48 2.39 1.56 -0.81
N ARG A 49 2.99 2.74 -0.70
CA ARG A 49 4.01 3.23 -1.64
C ARG A 49 5.20 2.28 -1.72
N ASP A 50 5.75 1.83 -0.60
CA ASP A 50 6.93 0.97 -0.58
C ASP A 50 6.69 -0.36 -1.31
N ILE A 51 5.52 -0.97 -1.10
CA ILE A 51 5.15 -2.20 -1.82
C ILE A 51 4.96 -1.93 -3.31
N ALA A 52 4.31 -0.81 -3.66
CA ALA A 52 4.14 -0.43 -5.06
C ALA A 52 5.49 -0.25 -5.78
N MET A 53 6.46 0.37 -5.11
CA MET A 53 7.81 0.55 -5.65
C MET A 53 8.55 -0.78 -5.81
N GLN A 54 8.41 -1.71 -4.85
CA GLN A 54 8.95 -3.07 -5.00
C GLN A 54 8.32 -3.82 -6.18
N LEU A 55 7.02 -3.66 -6.42
CA LEU A 55 6.36 -4.27 -7.58
C LEU A 55 6.83 -3.67 -8.91
N VAL A 56 7.11 -2.37 -8.94
CA VAL A 56 7.73 -1.70 -10.10
C VAL A 56 9.11 -2.28 -10.36
N ASP A 57 9.94 -2.45 -9.33
CA ASP A 57 11.28 -3.04 -9.47
C ASP A 57 11.22 -4.46 -10.02
N ILE A 58 10.34 -5.31 -9.47
CA ILE A 58 10.10 -6.66 -9.99
C ILE A 58 9.62 -6.62 -11.45
N ALA A 59 8.79 -5.64 -11.83
CA ALA A 59 8.33 -5.50 -13.20
C ALA A 59 9.46 -5.09 -14.16
N HIS A 60 10.40 -4.25 -13.71
CA HIS A 60 11.61 -3.91 -14.47
C HIS A 60 12.52 -5.13 -14.66
N GLU A 61 12.76 -5.89 -13.58
CA GLU A 61 13.52 -7.14 -13.62
C GLU A 61 12.89 -8.16 -14.59
N ASP A 62 11.57 -8.38 -14.51
CA ASP A 62 10.81 -9.28 -15.39
C ASP A 62 10.91 -8.88 -16.87
N LYS A 63 11.05 -7.58 -17.17
CA LYS A 63 11.14 -7.03 -18.53
C LYS A 63 12.56 -6.83 -19.03
N GLY A 64 13.56 -7.02 -18.17
CA GLY A 64 14.95 -6.71 -18.47
C GLY A 64 15.20 -5.22 -18.73
N SER A 65 14.36 -4.33 -18.18
CA SER A 65 14.52 -2.88 -18.27
C SER A 65 15.05 -2.31 -16.95
N HIS A 66 15.62 -1.11 -16.98
CA HIS A 66 16.11 -0.42 -15.78
C HIS A 66 15.10 0.64 -15.34
N ARG A 67 15.06 0.90 -14.03
CA ARG A 67 14.17 1.87 -13.40
C ARG A 67 14.57 3.32 -13.71
#